data_AF-A0A157RL93-F1
#
_entry.id   AF-A0A157RL93-F1
#
_cell.length_a   1.000
_cell.length_b   1.000
_cell.length_c   1.000
_cell.angle_alpha   90.00
_cell.angle_beta   90.00
_cell.angle_gamma   90.00
#
_symmetry.space_group_name_H-M   'P 1'
#
loop_
_entity.id
_entity.type
_entity.pdbx_description
1 polymer ?
#
loop_
_entity_poly.entity_id
_entity_poly.type
_entity_poly.pdbx_seq_one_letter_code
_entity_poly.pdbx_strand_id
1 'polypeptide(L)'
;MTAEASIRAAMCKADGLYFARYFFKHRMGAKMIVAPHHQVIQRTLQRVIDGEITRLIINIPPGYTKTELATINMIGRGLALNNRARFMHLSYSHNLALLNSSTARGIVKSQAYQSMWPMALKDDADSKAMWWTEHGGGVYASSAAGQVTGFRAGHMEPGWQGALIIDDPVKPDDAYSDTVRGGINDRFNETIKSRLAIETTPMVVIMQRIHYHDLSGYLLRGGSGEMWHHLNLPVIIDNSEAYPSENTHGIPVEHGLPDGWLWPYKHNESHRAALFSHRRTAEAQYMQRPRRFNAEGALWNEQLVAAAHALDLRQDLLRTVVAIDPQATNSEESDETGIVAASVYGSGDTRQFSVDGDYSGKFSPAGWAKKAMGAYEQHQADAIVIETNQGGDMAEETLRNAGFKGRIVRVHASKGKFARAEPISALYEQGRVAHRGALYLLENQLMEYVPATAKKSPDRLDAMVWALTELSGAQAMGLMIPKRLLQGR
;
A
#
# COMPACT_ATOMS: atom_id res chain seq x y z
N MET A 1 43.38 -7.38 -23.07
CA MET A 1 42.79 -6.74 -21.88
C MET A 1 43.93 -6.31 -20.96
N THR A 2 43.93 -5.08 -20.45
CA THR A 2 44.96 -4.62 -19.49
C THR A 2 44.75 -5.29 -18.12
N ALA A 3 45.78 -5.39 -17.29
CA ALA A 3 45.67 -5.96 -15.94
C ALA A 3 44.60 -5.24 -15.09
N GLU A 4 44.51 -3.92 -15.21
CA GLU A 4 43.48 -3.10 -14.56
C GLU A 4 42.07 -3.44 -15.03
N ALA A 5 41.87 -3.63 -16.35
CA ALA A 5 40.59 -4.03 -16.90
C ALA A 5 40.18 -5.44 -16.43
N SER A 6 41.13 -6.37 -16.31
CA SER A 6 40.88 -7.72 -15.80
C SER A 6 40.45 -7.72 -14.33
N ILE A 7 41.11 -6.93 -13.48
CA ILE A 7 40.72 -6.79 -12.06
C ILE A 7 39.32 -6.19 -11.95
N ARG A 8 39.04 -5.11 -12.69
CA ARG A 8 37.72 -4.47 -12.70
C ARG A 8 36.62 -5.42 -13.20
N ALA A 9 36.91 -6.20 -14.23
CA ALA A 9 36.00 -7.19 -14.76
C ALA A 9 35.64 -8.24 -13.69
N ALA A 10 36.63 -8.74 -12.95
CA ALA A 10 36.41 -9.69 -11.86
C ALA A 10 35.57 -9.09 -10.73
N MET A 11 35.86 -7.86 -10.30
CA MET A 11 35.10 -7.17 -9.25
C MET A 11 33.64 -6.94 -9.65
N CYS A 12 33.40 -6.47 -10.87
CA CYS A 12 32.05 -6.27 -11.42
C CYS A 12 31.25 -7.57 -11.54
N LYS A 13 31.93 -8.68 -11.86
CA LYS A 13 31.30 -10.01 -11.89
C LYS A 13 31.02 -10.53 -10.49
N ALA A 14 31.88 -10.26 -9.50
CA ALA A 14 31.69 -10.73 -8.13
C ALA A 14 30.65 -9.92 -7.34
N ASP A 15 30.57 -8.60 -7.55
CA ASP A 15 29.73 -7.70 -6.76
C ASP A 15 28.85 -6.83 -7.68
N GLY A 16 27.53 -7.08 -7.63
CA GLY A 16 26.55 -6.32 -8.39
C GLY A 16 26.42 -4.85 -7.95
N LEU A 17 26.66 -4.54 -6.67
CA LEU A 17 26.71 -3.16 -6.20
C LEU A 17 27.96 -2.44 -6.72
N TYR A 18 29.10 -3.13 -6.79
CA TYR A 18 30.30 -2.59 -7.43
C TYR A 18 30.05 -2.29 -8.91
N PHE A 19 29.45 -3.23 -9.66
CA PHE A 19 29.03 -3.01 -11.05
C PHE A 19 28.16 -1.76 -11.18
N ALA A 20 27.10 -1.66 -10.37
CA ALA A 20 26.17 -0.53 -10.39
C ALA A 20 26.89 0.79 -10.13
N ARG A 21 27.72 0.87 -9.08
CA ARG A 21 28.47 2.10 -8.75
C ARG A 21 29.45 2.50 -9.84
N TYR A 22 30.13 1.52 -10.44
CA TYR A 22 31.10 1.75 -11.50
C TYR A 22 30.43 2.35 -12.74
N PHE A 23 29.38 1.71 -13.25
CA PHE A 23 28.69 2.18 -14.45
C PHE A 23 27.79 3.40 -14.21
N PHE A 24 27.29 3.59 -12.98
CA PHE A 24 26.64 4.84 -12.59
C PHE A 24 27.62 6.02 -12.68
N LYS A 25 28.85 5.87 -12.16
CA LYS A 25 29.87 6.92 -12.25
C LYS A 25 30.24 7.24 -13.70
N HIS A 26 30.40 6.21 -14.53
CA HIS A 26 30.71 6.39 -15.96
C HIS A 26 29.60 7.13 -16.72
N ARG A 27 28.33 6.83 -16.42
CA ARG A 27 27.18 7.47 -17.08
C ARG A 27 26.88 8.86 -16.56
N MET A 28 26.92 9.05 -15.25
CA MET A 28 26.43 10.27 -14.58
C MET A 28 27.54 11.25 -14.22
N GLY A 29 28.82 10.86 -14.33
CA GLY A 29 29.96 11.68 -13.90
C GLY A 29 30.11 11.83 -12.38
N ALA A 30 29.14 11.35 -11.59
CA ALA A 30 29.11 11.47 -10.14
C ALA A 30 29.09 10.09 -9.46
N LYS A 31 29.61 10.02 -8.23
CA LYS A 31 29.54 8.80 -7.42
C LYS A 31 28.11 8.55 -6.98
N MET A 32 27.64 7.31 -7.14
CA MET A 32 26.38 6.86 -6.55
C MET A 32 26.43 6.97 -5.02
N ILE A 33 25.42 7.59 -4.43
CA ILE A 33 25.23 7.61 -2.98
C ILE A 33 24.68 6.24 -2.56
N VAL A 34 25.49 5.50 -1.81
CA VAL A 34 25.14 4.14 -1.37
C VAL A 34 24.42 4.20 -0.03
N ALA A 35 23.48 3.29 0.17
CA ALA A 35 22.67 3.15 1.37
C ALA A 35 22.56 1.66 1.70
N PRO A 36 22.28 1.28 2.97
CA PRO A 36 22.17 -0.11 3.37
C PRO A 36 21.19 -0.94 2.52
N HIS A 37 20.03 -0.37 2.15
CA HIS A 37 19.06 -1.07 1.32
C HIS A 37 19.58 -1.46 -0.08
N HIS A 38 20.53 -0.69 -0.65
CA HIS A 38 21.17 -1.05 -1.92
C HIS A 38 21.97 -2.37 -1.79
N GLN A 39 22.61 -2.60 -0.64
CA GLN A 39 23.32 -3.86 -0.37
C GLN A 39 22.34 -5.02 -0.23
N VAL A 40 21.21 -4.80 0.47
CA VAL A 40 20.15 -5.81 0.60
C VAL A 40 19.60 -6.21 -0.77
N ILE A 41 19.21 -5.24 -1.60
CA ILE A 41 18.70 -5.50 -2.95
C ILE A 41 19.73 -6.30 -3.76
N GLN A 42 21.01 -5.90 -3.74
CA GLN A 42 22.04 -6.58 -4.52
C GLN A 42 22.33 -8.00 -4.02
N ARG A 43 22.32 -8.25 -2.70
CA ARG A 43 22.40 -9.62 -2.15
C ARG A 43 21.23 -10.47 -2.63
N THR A 44 20.01 -9.93 -2.62
CA THR A 44 18.82 -10.67 -3.08
C THR A 44 18.84 -10.91 -4.60
N LEU A 45 19.26 -9.94 -5.41
CA LEU A 45 19.46 -10.13 -6.85
C LEU A 45 20.58 -11.12 -7.17
N GLN A 46 21.61 -11.21 -6.33
CA GLN A 46 22.67 -12.20 -6.47
C GLN A 46 22.12 -13.62 -6.31
N ARG A 47 21.25 -13.86 -5.31
CA ARG A 47 20.53 -15.13 -5.13
C ARG A 47 19.66 -15.50 -6.34
N VAL A 48 19.16 -14.52 -7.09
CA VAL A 48 18.47 -14.76 -8.37
C VAL A 48 19.43 -15.24 -9.45
N ILE A 49 20.60 -14.60 -9.55
CA ILE A 49 21.64 -14.96 -10.52
C ILE A 49 22.21 -16.36 -10.24
N ASP A 50 22.36 -16.69 -8.96
CA ASP A 50 22.85 -17.99 -8.51
C ASP A 50 21.81 -19.12 -8.66
N GLY A 51 20.56 -18.77 -9.01
CA GLY A 51 19.47 -19.72 -9.22
C GLY A 51 18.74 -20.16 -7.95
N GLU A 52 19.09 -19.59 -6.79
CA GLU A 52 18.40 -19.85 -5.52
C GLU A 52 16.98 -19.28 -5.51
N ILE A 53 16.76 -18.15 -6.20
CA ILE A 53 15.47 -17.48 -6.30
C ILE A 53 15.06 -17.37 -7.77
N THR A 54 13.98 -18.05 -8.16
CA THR A 54 13.42 -17.97 -9.52
C THR A 54 12.19 -17.07 -9.61
N ARG A 55 11.62 -16.67 -8.47
CA ARG A 55 10.44 -15.81 -8.34
C ARG A 55 10.70 -14.77 -7.27
N LEU A 56 10.99 -13.55 -7.69
CA LEU A 56 11.30 -12.44 -6.77
C LEU A 56 10.34 -11.28 -6.97
N ILE A 57 9.79 -10.78 -5.87
CA ILE A 57 9.11 -9.49 -5.76
C ILE A 57 9.98 -8.59 -4.87
N ILE A 58 10.30 -7.40 -5.36
CA ILE A 58 10.92 -6.32 -4.57
C ILE A 58 9.92 -5.17 -4.50
N ASN A 59 9.39 -4.93 -3.30
CA ASN A 59 8.55 -3.77 -3.02
C ASN A 59 9.35 -2.68 -2.31
N ILE A 60 9.43 -1.50 -2.93
CA ILE A 60 10.26 -0.39 -2.44
C ILE A 60 9.70 0.96 -2.90
N PRO A 61 9.84 2.06 -2.11
CA PRO A 61 9.27 3.34 -2.45
C PRO A 61 9.77 3.96 -3.76
N PRO A 62 9.00 4.90 -4.36
CA PRO A 62 9.39 5.57 -5.58
C PRO A 62 10.70 6.36 -5.42
N GLY A 63 11.57 6.25 -6.42
CA GLY A 63 12.88 6.91 -6.48
C GLY A 63 13.94 6.35 -5.53
N TYR A 64 13.81 5.10 -5.06
CA TYR A 64 14.83 4.39 -4.27
C TYR A 64 15.69 3.47 -5.14
N THR A 65 16.11 3.99 -6.30
CA THR A 65 17.10 3.32 -7.20
C THR A 65 16.65 1.97 -7.77
N LYS A 66 15.35 1.65 -7.71
CA LYS A 66 14.79 0.35 -8.08
C LYS A 66 15.14 -0.09 -9.53
N THR A 67 14.78 0.72 -10.51
CA THR A 67 15.01 0.48 -11.95
C THR A 67 16.50 0.39 -12.29
N GLU A 68 17.31 1.27 -11.69
CA GLU A 68 18.75 1.28 -11.95
C GLU A 68 19.39 -0.03 -11.48
N LEU A 69 19.02 -0.57 -10.30
CA LEU A 69 19.60 -1.81 -9.78
C LEU A 69 19.02 -3.08 -10.41
N ALA A 70 17.70 -3.26 -10.39
CA ALA A 70 17.06 -4.53 -10.74
C ALA A 70 16.71 -4.67 -12.23
N THR A 71 16.78 -3.57 -13.00
CA THR A 71 16.54 -3.61 -14.45
C THR A 71 17.84 -3.32 -15.20
N ILE A 72 18.31 -2.08 -15.15
CA ILE A 72 19.39 -1.61 -16.04
C ILE A 72 20.70 -2.34 -15.71
N ASN A 73 21.10 -2.36 -14.44
CA ASN A 73 22.34 -3.00 -14.03
C ASN A 73 22.24 -4.53 -14.05
N MET A 74 21.07 -5.10 -13.77
CA MET A 74 20.85 -6.55 -13.87
C MET A 74 21.01 -7.04 -15.32
N ILE A 75 20.48 -6.31 -16.30
CA ILE A 75 20.68 -6.60 -17.73
C ILE A 75 22.18 -6.50 -18.08
N GLY A 76 22.81 -5.37 -17.76
CA GLY A 76 24.21 -5.12 -18.13
C GLY A 76 25.19 -6.11 -17.50
N ARG A 77 25.05 -6.37 -16.19
CA ARG A 77 25.87 -7.35 -15.47
C ARG A 77 25.54 -8.78 -15.87
N GLY A 78 24.27 -9.09 -16.09
CA GLY A 78 23.84 -10.40 -16.50
C GLY A 78 24.44 -10.83 -17.86
N LEU A 79 24.55 -9.89 -18.81
CA LEU A 79 25.28 -10.11 -20.06
C LEU A 79 26.80 -10.27 -19.85
N ALA A 80 27.38 -9.58 -18.87
CA ALA A 80 28.80 -9.73 -18.55
C ALA A 80 29.09 -11.13 -17.97
N LEU A 81 28.16 -11.67 -17.19
CA LEU A 81 28.23 -13.01 -16.62
C LEU A 81 28.02 -14.09 -17.68
N ASN A 82 27.04 -13.92 -18.57
CA ASN A 82 26.80 -14.78 -19.71
C ASN A 82 26.39 -13.94 -20.93
N ASN A 83 27.23 -13.91 -21.98
CA ASN A 83 26.97 -13.13 -23.20
C ASN A 83 25.80 -13.69 -24.04
N ARG A 84 25.32 -14.91 -23.73
CA ARG A 84 24.10 -15.50 -24.29
C ARG A 84 22.86 -15.16 -23.47
N ALA A 85 22.98 -14.49 -22.33
CA ALA A 85 21.83 -14.19 -21.49
C ALA A 85 20.78 -13.35 -22.24
N ARG A 86 19.52 -13.73 -22.09
CA ARG A 86 18.38 -13.11 -22.78
C ARG A 86 17.38 -12.56 -21.79
N PHE A 87 17.13 -11.26 -21.90
CA PHE A 87 16.21 -10.54 -21.02
C PHE A 87 14.94 -10.15 -21.75
N MET A 88 13.83 -10.27 -21.03
CA MET A 88 12.58 -9.62 -21.41
C MET A 88 12.25 -8.59 -20.33
N HIS A 89 12.16 -7.32 -20.71
CA HIS A 89 11.89 -6.20 -19.81
C HIS A 89 10.50 -5.62 -20.09
N LEU A 90 9.64 -5.61 -19.08
CA LEU A 90 8.28 -5.08 -19.16
C LEU A 90 8.10 -3.92 -18.17
N SER A 91 7.40 -2.88 -18.60
CA SER A 91 7.02 -1.74 -17.74
C SER A 91 5.65 -1.19 -18.11
N TYR A 92 4.99 -0.39 -17.27
CA TYR A 92 3.68 0.21 -17.59
C TYR A 92 3.74 1.07 -18.86
N SER A 93 4.85 1.78 -19.08
CA SER A 93 5.05 2.67 -20.22
C SER A 93 5.99 2.06 -21.24
N HIS A 94 5.54 2.01 -22.50
CA HIS A 94 6.39 1.57 -23.61
C HIS A 94 7.65 2.43 -23.70
N ASN A 95 7.50 3.77 -23.65
CA ASN A 95 8.63 4.69 -23.72
C ASN A 95 9.63 4.51 -22.56
N LEU A 96 9.12 4.21 -21.35
CA LEU A 96 9.99 3.95 -20.20
C LEU A 96 10.76 2.63 -20.37
N ALA A 97 10.10 1.58 -20.86
CA ALA A 97 10.75 0.32 -21.19
C ALA A 97 11.87 0.51 -22.23
N LEU A 98 11.60 1.28 -23.29
CA LEU A 98 12.59 1.63 -24.32
C LEU A 98 13.77 2.43 -23.75
N LEU A 99 13.50 3.38 -22.83
CA LEU A 99 14.54 4.17 -22.18
C LEU A 99 15.46 3.29 -21.34
N ASN A 100 14.90 2.39 -20.52
CA ASN A 100 15.67 1.47 -19.68
C ASN A 100 16.52 0.52 -20.55
N SER A 101 15.93 -0.04 -21.61
CA SER A 101 16.63 -0.87 -22.59
C SER A 101 17.78 -0.12 -23.26
N SER A 102 17.51 1.10 -23.76
CA SER A 102 18.54 1.95 -24.37
C SER A 102 19.66 2.29 -23.40
N THR A 103 19.35 2.45 -22.12
CA THR A 103 20.34 2.76 -21.08
C THR A 103 21.23 1.55 -20.78
N ALA A 104 20.64 0.36 -20.62
CA ALA A 104 21.40 -0.88 -20.45
C ALA A 104 22.29 -1.16 -21.67
N ARG A 105 21.77 -0.92 -22.87
CA ARG A 105 22.53 -1.01 -24.12
C ARG A 105 23.69 -0.01 -24.17
N GLY A 106 23.48 1.22 -23.71
CA GLY A 106 24.52 2.23 -23.58
C GLY A 106 25.66 1.79 -22.65
N ILE A 107 25.35 1.10 -21.55
CA ILE A 107 26.35 0.47 -20.69
C ILE A 107 27.17 -0.55 -21.50
N VAL A 108 26.51 -1.49 -22.19
CA VAL A 108 27.19 -2.54 -22.96
C VAL A 108 28.06 -1.95 -24.08
N LYS A 109 27.60 -0.90 -24.79
CA LYS A 109 28.37 -0.23 -25.86
C LYS A 109 29.51 0.66 -25.34
N SER A 110 29.55 0.98 -24.05
CA SER A 110 30.57 1.88 -23.51
C SER A 110 31.97 1.30 -23.66
N GLN A 111 32.96 2.16 -23.89
CA GLN A 111 34.38 1.76 -23.96
C GLN A 111 34.81 1.00 -22.70
N ALA A 112 34.33 1.44 -21.53
CA ALA A 112 34.62 0.79 -20.25
C ALA A 112 34.13 -0.66 -20.24
N TYR A 113 32.89 -0.92 -20.66
CA TYR A 113 32.34 -2.28 -20.73
C TYR A 113 33.07 -3.12 -21.77
N GLN A 114 33.24 -2.60 -23.00
CA GLN A 114 33.90 -3.32 -24.09
C GLN A 114 35.36 -3.66 -23.80
N SER A 115 36.07 -2.84 -23.01
CA SER A 115 37.44 -3.15 -22.57
C SER A 115 37.52 -4.35 -21.62
N MET A 116 36.44 -4.63 -20.88
CA MET A 116 36.33 -5.72 -19.90
C MET A 116 35.68 -6.96 -20.52
N TRP A 117 34.66 -6.78 -21.34
CA TRP A 117 33.92 -7.86 -22.00
C TRP A 117 33.59 -7.42 -23.44
N PRO A 118 34.50 -7.67 -24.39
CA PRO A 118 34.23 -7.40 -25.80
C PRO A 118 32.95 -8.12 -26.22
N MET A 119 31.96 -7.36 -26.70
CA MET A 119 30.63 -7.87 -27.02
C MET A 119 30.04 -7.05 -28.16
N ALA A 120 30.19 -7.58 -29.38
CA ALA A 120 29.59 -7.01 -30.56
C ALA A 120 28.06 -7.20 -30.55
N LEU A 121 27.36 -6.19 -31.06
CA LEU A 121 25.91 -6.23 -31.27
C LEU A 121 25.64 -6.46 -32.76
N LYS A 122 24.57 -7.17 -33.10
CA LYS A 122 24.20 -7.40 -34.49
C LYS A 122 23.76 -6.10 -35.18
N ASP A 123 24.20 -5.92 -36.42
CA ASP A 123 23.94 -4.72 -37.24
C ASP A 123 22.45 -4.49 -37.53
N ASP A 124 21.66 -5.55 -37.68
CA ASP A 124 20.22 -5.52 -37.97
C ASP A 124 19.34 -5.41 -36.70
N ALA A 125 19.95 -5.49 -35.51
CA ALA A 125 19.29 -5.50 -34.22
C ALA A 125 19.62 -4.24 -33.39
N ASP A 126 19.63 -3.07 -34.04
CA ASP A 126 19.92 -1.77 -33.42
C ASP A 126 18.64 -0.95 -33.17
N SER A 127 17.71 -1.47 -32.37
CA SER A 127 16.54 -0.70 -31.93
C SER A 127 16.49 -0.56 -30.41
N LYS A 128 15.81 0.48 -29.90
CA LYS A 128 15.59 0.65 -28.45
C LYS A 128 14.70 -0.46 -27.87
N ALA A 129 13.81 -1.01 -28.68
CA ALA A 129 12.87 -2.06 -28.27
C ALA A 129 13.54 -3.44 -28.23
N MET A 130 14.49 -3.69 -29.12
CA MET A 130 15.11 -4.98 -29.27
C MET A 130 16.54 -4.83 -29.78
N TRP A 131 17.47 -5.48 -29.08
CA TRP A 131 18.86 -5.57 -29.51
C TRP A 131 19.50 -6.89 -29.09
N TRP A 132 20.35 -7.41 -29.97
CA TRP A 132 21.00 -8.71 -29.84
C TRP A 132 22.51 -8.58 -29.90
N THR A 133 23.18 -9.39 -29.09
CA THR A 133 24.60 -9.68 -29.22
C THR A 133 24.82 -10.66 -30.37
N GLU A 134 26.02 -10.69 -30.93
CA GLU A 134 26.41 -11.72 -31.91
C GLU A 134 26.39 -13.15 -31.33
N HIS A 135 26.37 -13.28 -30.01
CA HIS A 135 26.38 -14.57 -29.30
C HIS A 135 24.97 -15.12 -29.02
N GLY A 136 23.91 -14.38 -29.36
CA GLY A 136 22.52 -14.83 -29.19
C GLY A 136 21.83 -14.38 -27.90
N GLY A 137 22.55 -13.69 -27.01
CA GLY A 137 21.98 -12.95 -25.87
C GLY A 137 21.50 -11.56 -26.28
N GLY A 138 20.79 -10.87 -25.40
CA GLY A 138 20.25 -9.53 -25.68
C GLY A 138 19.00 -9.20 -24.87
N VAL A 139 18.27 -8.18 -25.34
CA VAL A 139 17.10 -7.63 -24.63
C VAL A 139 15.96 -7.41 -25.59
N TYR A 140 14.76 -7.79 -25.14
CA TYR A 140 13.49 -7.32 -25.68
C TYR A 140 12.77 -6.49 -24.61
N ALA A 141 12.33 -5.28 -24.96
CA ALA A 141 11.67 -4.35 -24.05
C ALA A 141 10.34 -3.87 -24.62
N SER A 142 9.28 -3.95 -23.82
CA SER A 142 7.93 -3.56 -24.23
C SER A 142 7.09 -3.09 -23.04
N SER A 143 5.87 -2.61 -23.31
CA SER A 143 4.93 -2.34 -22.25
C SER A 143 4.31 -3.64 -21.72
N ALA A 144 4.01 -3.70 -20.43
CA ALA A 144 3.34 -4.85 -19.81
C ALA A 144 1.94 -5.08 -20.41
N ALA A 145 1.24 -4.00 -20.78
CA ALA A 145 -0.04 -4.05 -21.51
C ALA A 145 0.11 -4.34 -23.02
N GLY A 146 1.32 -4.23 -23.57
CA GLY A 146 1.59 -4.39 -25.00
C GLY A 146 1.58 -5.84 -25.46
N GLN A 147 1.59 -6.04 -26.78
CA GLN A 147 1.71 -7.39 -27.34
C GLN A 147 3.11 -7.94 -27.04
N VAL A 148 3.17 -9.06 -26.33
CA VAL A 148 4.40 -9.79 -26.05
C VAL A 148 4.29 -11.12 -26.80
N THR A 149 4.75 -11.19 -28.06
CA THR A 149 4.74 -12.42 -28.89
C THR A 149 6.10 -12.63 -29.55
N GLY A 150 6.49 -13.89 -29.76
CA GLY A 150 7.71 -14.25 -30.53
C GLY A 150 9.03 -14.22 -29.77
N PHE A 151 9.06 -13.77 -28.51
CA PHE A 151 10.29 -13.67 -27.70
C PHE A 151 10.16 -14.42 -26.37
N ARG A 152 11.30 -14.87 -25.84
CA ARG A 152 11.38 -15.52 -24.52
C ARG A 152 12.55 -14.96 -23.71
N ALA A 153 12.38 -14.86 -22.41
CA ALA A 153 13.49 -14.66 -21.48
C ALA A 153 14.21 -15.99 -21.28
N GLY A 154 15.54 -15.96 -21.15
CA GLY A 154 16.34 -17.16 -20.97
C GLY A 154 16.59 -17.98 -22.22
N HIS A 155 17.33 -19.07 -22.02
CA HIS A 155 17.62 -20.13 -22.98
C HIS A 155 17.36 -21.49 -22.29
N MET A 156 17.14 -22.54 -23.08
CA MET A 156 17.01 -23.91 -22.57
C MET A 156 18.39 -24.53 -22.31
N GLU A 157 19.21 -23.85 -21.51
CA GLU A 157 20.58 -24.23 -21.16
C GLU A 157 20.76 -24.10 -19.62
N PRO A 158 21.60 -24.90 -18.97
CA PRO A 158 21.85 -24.78 -17.52
C PRO A 158 22.48 -23.43 -17.13
N GLY A 159 22.34 -23.07 -15.85
CA GLY A 159 22.96 -21.87 -15.27
C GLY A 159 22.24 -20.56 -15.58
N TRP A 160 22.93 -19.43 -15.40
CA TRP A 160 22.38 -18.10 -15.61
C TRP A 160 22.16 -17.82 -17.10
N GLN A 161 20.90 -17.77 -17.54
CA GLN A 161 20.53 -17.53 -18.95
C GLN A 161 19.79 -16.21 -19.18
N GLY A 162 19.68 -15.35 -18.16
CA GLY A 162 18.90 -14.11 -18.20
C GLY A 162 17.60 -14.23 -17.40
N ALA A 163 16.72 -13.22 -17.51
CA ALA A 163 15.53 -13.12 -16.68
C ALA A 163 14.39 -12.36 -17.38
N LEU A 164 13.16 -12.62 -16.94
CA LEU A 164 12.02 -11.76 -17.16
C LEU A 164 11.98 -10.71 -16.05
N ILE A 165 12.03 -9.43 -16.41
CA ILE A 165 12.03 -8.30 -15.48
C ILE A 165 10.76 -7.50 -15.71
N ILE A 166 9.99 -7.26 -14.65
CA ILE A 166 8.76 -6.47 -14.66
C ILE A 166 8.97 -5.29 -13.71
N ASP A 167 9.16 -4.09 -14.25
CA ASP A 167 9.42 -2.85 -13.50
C ASP A 167 8.22 -1.91 -13.58
N ASP A 168 7.51 -1.74 -12.47
CA ASP A 168 6.27 -0.96 -12.38
C ASP A 168 5.30 -1.30 -13.53
N PRO A 169 4.57 -2.43 -13.49
CA PRO A 169 3.72 -2.86 -14.61
C PRO A 169 2.46 -2.02 -14.81
N VAL A 170 2.09 -1.20 -13.82
CA VAL A 170 0.87 -0.38 -13.80
C VAL A 170 1.23 1.04 -13.38
N LYS A 171 0.68 2.03 -14.09
CA LYS A 171 0.80 3.44 -13.71
C LYS A 171 0.00 3.71 -12.43
N PRO A 172 0.51 4.48 -11.46
CA PRO A 172 -0.22 4.77 -10.21
C PRO A 172 -1.66 5.27 -10.40
N ASP A 173 -1.87 6.21 -11.32
CA ASP A 173 -3.20 6.79 -11.58
C ASP A 173 -4.20 5.74 -12.11
N ASP A 174 -3.70 4.77 -12.89
CA ASP A 174 -4.53 3.74 -13.52
C ASP A 174 -4.82 2.56 -12.56
N ALA A 175 -4.11 2.49 -11.43
CA ALA A 175 -4.24 1.41 -10.45
C ALA A 175 -5.60 1.38 -9.75
N TYR A 176 -6.31 2.51 -9.73
CA TYR A 176 -7.67 2.63 -9.19
C TYR A 176 -8.74 2.10 -10.15
N SER A 177 -8.40 1.85 -11.43
CA SER A 177 -9.30 1.16 -12.35
C SER A 177 -9.18 -0.35 -12.14
N ASP A 178 -10.24 -0.96 -11.62
CA ASP A 178 -10.32 -2.41 -11.46
C ASP A 178 -10.11 -3.16 -12.77
N THR A 179 -10.64 -2.63 -13.88
CA THR A 179 -10.49 -3.20 -15.22
C THR A 179 -9.04 -3.18 -15.70
N VAL A 180 -8.33 -2.04 -15.57
CA VAL A 180 -6.93 -1.94 -16.03
C VAL A 180 -6.03 -2.83 -15.18
N ARG A 181 -6.22 -2.80 -13.86
CA ARG A 181 -5.44 -3.61 -12.92
C ARG A 181 -5.70 -5.11 -13.09
N GLY A 182 -6.96 -5.49 -13.22
CA GLY A 182 -7.37 -6.87 -13.50
C GLY A 182 -6.77 -7.39 -14.81
N GLY A 183 -6.87 -6.60 -15.89
CA GLY A 183 -6.32 -6.99 -17.20
C GLY A 183 -4.81 -7.21 -17.20
N ILE A 184 -4.04 -6.52 -16.35
CA ILE A 184 -2.60 -6.77 -16.18
C ILE A 184 -2.35 -8.07 -15.41
N ASN A 185 -3.13 -8.36 -14.37
CA ASN A 185 -3.03 -9.60 -13.61
C ASN A 185 -3.41 -10.81 -14.48
N ASP A 186 -4.46 -10.71 -15.28
CA ASP A 186 -4.88 -11.77 -16.21
C ASP A 186 -3.80 -12.00 -17.28
N ARG A 187 -3.30 -10.91 -17.88
CA ARG A 187 -2.21 -10.96 -18.86
C ARG A 187 -0.93 -11.57 -18.30
N PHE A 188 -0.66 -11.40 -17.00
CA PHE A 188 0.48 -12.03 -16.36
C PHE A 188 0.44 -13.55 -16.56
N ASN A 189 -0.70 -14.17 -16.25
CA ASN A 189 -0.88 -15.62 -16.36
C ASN A 189 -1.02 -16.10 -17.81
N GLU A 190 -1.79 -15.38 -18.63
CA GLU A 190 -2.09 -15.80 -20.00
C GLU A 190 -0.88 -15.65 -20.94
N THR A 191 -0.18 -14.50 -20.85
CA THR A 191 0.75 -14.09 -21.90
C THR A 191 2.17 -13.86 -21.41
N ILE A 192 2.38 -13.32 -20.21
CA ILE A 192 3.73 -12.95 -19.74
C ILE A 192 4.48 -14.18 -19.22
N LYS A 193 3.85 -14.99 -18.35
CA LYS A 193 4.45 -16.19 -17.76
C LYS A 193 4.88 -17.21 -18.82
N SER A 194 4.12 -17.35 -19.91
CA SER A 194 4.45 -18.26 -21.02
C SER A 194 5.69 -17.83 -21.83
N ARG A 195 6.31 -16.67 -21.53
CA ARG A 195 7.52 -16.15 -22.17
C ARG A 195 8.82 -16.58 -21.50
N LEU A 196 8.77 -17.42 -20.48
CA LEU A 196 9.97 -18.06 -19.98
C LEU A 196 10.45 -19.13 -20.98
N ALA A 197 11.77 -19.25 -21.17
CA ALA A 197 12.35 -20.33 -21.97
C ALA A 197 12.14 -21.70 -21.30
N ILE A 198 12.31 -21.73 -19.98
CA ILE A 198 12.04 -22.84 -19.07
C ILE A 198 11.42 -22.28 -17.79
N GLU A 199 10.63 -23.07 -17.06
CA GLU A 199 9.95 -22.62 -15.84
C GLU A 199 10.90 -22.08 -14.76
N THR A 200 12.14 -22.58 -14.70
CA THR A 200 13.17 -22.11 -13.77
C THR A 200 13.83 -20.80 -14.20
N THR A 201 13.52 -20.26 -15.39
CA THR A 201 14.00 -18.94 -15.80
C THR A 201 13.51 -17.91 -14.78
N PRO A 202 14.39 -17.10 -14.18
CA PRO A 202 13.97 -16.18 -13.14
C PRO A 202 13.00 -15.10 -13.62
N MET A 203 12.03 -14.80 -12.76
CA MET A 203 11.16 -13.63 -12.86
C MET A 203 11.42 -12.68 -11.70
N VAL A 204 11.66 -11.41 -12.02
CA VAL A 204 11.84 -10.34 -11.04
C VAL A 204 10.79 -9.28 -11.27
N VAL A 205 9.88 -9.14 -10.32
CA VAL A 205 8.94 -8.01 -10.24
C VAL A 205 9.54 -6.99 -9.28
N ILE A 206 9.73 -5.76 -9.75
CA ILE A 206 10.16 -4.65 -8.90
C ILE A 206 9.20 -3.48 -9.07
N MET A 207 8.61 -3.03 -7.96
CA MET A 207 7.65 -1.92 -8.00
C MET A 207 7.42 -1.31 -6.63
N GLN A 208 6.96 -0.07 -6.59
CA GLN A 208 6.23 0.40 -5.40
C GLN A 208 4.83 -0.22 -5.38
N ARG A 209 4.31 -0.55 -4.21
CA ARG A 209 2.89 -0.95 -4.08
C ARG A 209 2.00 0.25 -4.37
N ILE A 210 0.97 0.05 -5.17
CA ILE A 210 0.04 1.11 -5.60
C ILE A 210 -1.41 0.77 -5.27
N HIS A 211 -1.74 -0.51 -5.10
CA HIS A 211 -3.09 -0.96 -4.76
C HIS A 211 -3.06 -2.33 -4.07
N TYR A 212 -4.08 -2.67 -3.27
CA TYR A 212 -4.13 -3.97 -2.59
C TYR A 212 -4.07 -5.13 -3.60
N HIS A 213 -4.77 -4.99 -4.72
CA HIS A 213 -4.84 -5.94 -5.85
C HIS A 213 -3.88 -5.59 -7.02
N ASP A 214 -2.83 -4.80 -6.79
CA ASP A 214 -1.76 -4.66 -7.79
C ASP A 214 -1.03 -5.98 -8.05
N LEU A 215 -0.16 -6.04 -9.07
CA LEU A 215 0.50 -7.29 -9.46
C LEU A 215 1.25 -7.95 -8.29
N SER A 216 1.93 -7.17 -7.45
CA SER A 216 2.61 -7.72 -6.27
C SER A 216 1.60 -8.36 -5.30
N GLY A 217 0.54 -7.65 -4.94
CA GLY A 217 -0.50 -8.20 -4.06
C GLY A 217 -1.22 -9.41 -4.68
N TYR A 218 -1.45 -9.41 -5.98
CA TYR A 218 -2.03 -10.54 -6.71
C TYR A 218 -1.14 -11.79 -6.59
N LEU A 219 0.15 -11.67 -6.90
CA LEU A 219 1.10 -12.78 -6.87
C LEU A 219 1.35 -13.30 -5.45
N LEU A 220 1.53 -12.40 -4.47
CA LEU A 220 1.77 -12.76 -3.06
C LEU A 220 0.58 -13.47 -2.41
N ARG A 221 -0.62 -13.35 -2.99
CA ARG A 221 -1.84 -14.03 -2.53
C ARG A 221 -2.26 -15.20 -3.40
N GLY A 222 -1.37 -15.68 -4.27
CA GLY A 222 -1.55 -16.92 -5.05
C GLY A 222 -2.10 -16.74 -6.45
N GLY A 223 -2.15 -15.51 -6.97
CA GLY A 223 -2.69 -15.22 -8.30
C GLY A 223 -2.03 -16.01 -9.44
N SER A 224 -0.75 -16.38 -9.32
CA SER A 224 -0.07 -17.23 -10.30
C SER A 224 0.06 -18.69 -9.89
N GLY A 225 -0.42 -19.06 -8.70
CA GLY A 225 -0.24 -20.39 -8.09
C GLY A 225 1.20 -20.74 -7.67
N GLU A 226 2.15 -19.80 -7.79
CA GLU A 226 3.56 -20.00 -7.42
C GLU A 226 3.90 -19.27 -6.13
N MET A 227 4.89 -19.78 -5.40
CA MET A 227 5.47 -19.06 -4.26
C MET A 227 6.46 -18.00 -4.75
N TRP A 228 6.39 -16.80 -4.17
CA TRP A 228 7.24 -15.67 -4.52
C TRP A 228 8.09 -15.24 -3.34
N HIS A 229 9.40 -15.15 -3.52
CA HIS A 229 10.27 -14.49 -2.56
C HIS A 229 9.95 -13.00 -2.54
N HIS A 230 9.74 -12.42 -1.37
CA HIS A 230 9.28 -11.05 -1.20
C HIS A 230 10.26 -10.25 -0.35
N LEU A 231 11.01 -9.36 -1.00
CA LEU A 231 11.80 -8.33 -0.35
C LEU A 231 10.96 -7.07 -0.21
N ASN A 232 10.39 -6.86 0.98
CA ASN A 232 9.62 -5.66 1.32
C ASN A 232 10.52 -4.62 2.01
N LEU A 233 10.60 -3.42 1.45
CA LEU A 233 11.47 -2.33 1.95
C LEU A 233 10.65 -1.04 2.10
N PRO A 234 9.85 -0.87 3.17
CA PRO A 234 9.12 0.37 3.43
C PRO A 234 10.05 1.56 3.70
N VAL A 235 9.54 2.78 3.53
CA VAL A 235 10.31 4.02 3.74
C VAL A 235 10.81 4.19 5.17
N ILE A 236 10.09 3.60 6.13
CA ILE A 236 10.46 3.42 7.53
C ILE A 236 10.41 1.92 7.81
N ILE A 237 11.53 1.37 8.26
CA ILE A 237 11.63 0.00 8.75
C ILE A 237 11.12 -0.05 10.18
N ASP A 238 10.25 -1.03 10.45
CA ASP A 238 9.79 -1.42 11.77
C ASP A 238 9.86 -2.96 11.84
N ASN A 239 10.89 -3.46 12.49
CA ASN A 239 11.11 -4.91 12.62
C ASN A 239 10.15 -5.58 13.62
N SER A 240 9.32 -4.81 14.33
CA SER A 240 8.27 -5.37 15.18
C SER A 240 7.04 -5.80 14.39
N GLU A 241 6.85 -5.28 13.17
CA GLU A 241 5.74 -5.67 12.31
C GLU A 241 5.93 -7.10 11.75
N ALA A 242 4.95 -7.97 11.99
CA ALA A 242 4.94 -9.31 11.42
C ALA A 242 4.70 -9.28 9.91
N TYR A 243 5.21 -10.30 9.20
CA TYR A 243 4.93 -10.47 7.78
C TYR A 243 3.40 -10.65 7.55
N PRO A 244 2.78 -9.95 6.59
CA PRO A 244 1.32 -9.97 6.44
C PRO A 244 0.78 -11.38 6.18
N SER A 245 -0.09 -11.87 7.06
CA SER A 245 -0.66 -13.23 6.99
C SER A 245 -1.50 -13.47 5.74
N GLU A 246 -2.01 -12.39 5.13
CA GLU A 246 -2.75 -12.42 3.86
C GLU A 246 -1.89 -12.82 2.66
N ASN A 247 -0.57 -12.61 2.72
CA ASN A 247 0.38 -12.98 1.66
C ASN A 247 0.70 -14.48 1.71
N THR A 248 -0.33 -15.30 1.50
CA THR A 248 -0.29 -16.77 1.61
C THR A 248 0.73 -17.45 0.69
N HIS A 249 1.14 -16.78 -0.39
CA HIS A 249 2.12 -17.28 -1.37
C HIS A 249 3.42 -16.47 -1.37
N GLY A 250 3.63 -15.63 -0.36
CA GLY A 250 4.86 -14.89 -0.17
C GLY A 250 5.84 -15.62 0.74
N ILE A 251 7.11 -15.71 0.33
CA ILE A 251 8.24 -16.15 1.15
C ILE A 251 9.02 -14.89 1.55
N PRO A 252 8.95 -14.42 2.80
CA PRO A 252 9.66 -13.21 3.19
C PRO A 252 11.17 -13.33 3.00
N VAL A 253 11.79 -12.31 2.42
CA VAL A 253 13.24 -12.17 2.35
C VAL A 253 13.70 -11.25 3.48
N GLU A 254 14.46 -11.80 4.43
CA GLU A 254 15.02 -11.03 5.55
C GLU A 254 15.99 -9.96 5.03
N HIS A 255 15.71 -8.69 5.34
CA HIS A 255 16.55 -7.58 4.92
C HIS A 255 17.69 -7.27 5.91
N GLY A 256 17.51 -7.58 7.21
CA GLY A 256 18.50 -7.33 8.26
C GLY A 256 18.87 -5.86 8.42
N LEU A 257 17.89 -4.95 8.24
CA LEU A 257 18.08 -3.51 8.35
C LEU A 257 17.57 -3.06 9.73
N PRO A 258 18.23 -2.09 10.39
CA PRO A 258 17.74 -1.55 11.65
C PRO A 258 16.45 -0.75 11.44
N ASP A 259 15.71 -0.55 12.53
CA ASP A 259 14.52 0.31 12.54
C ASP A 259 14.86 1.76 12.14
N GLY A 260 13.87 2.43 11.55
CA GLY A 260 13.96 3.83 11.14
C GLY A 260 13.99 4.03 9.62
N TRP A 261 14.44 5.21 9.18
CA TRP A 261 14.37 5.61 7.78
C TRP A 261 15.23 4.73 6.87
N LEU A 262 14.65 4.17 5.81
CA LEU A 262 15.31 3.29 4.84
C LEU A 262 16.53 3.96 4.16
N TRP A 263 16.43 5.27 3.95
CA TRP A 263 17.52 6.07 3.41
C TRP A 263 17.47 7.51 3.99
N PRO A 264 18.12 7.76 5.13
CA PRO A 264 18.06 9.04 5.85
C PRO A 264 18.51 10.25 5.04
N TYR A 265 19.38 10.02 4.04
CA TYR A 265 19.82 11.04 3.09
C TYR A 265 18.66 11.58 2.23
N LYS A 266 17.71 10.70 1.87
CA LYS A 266 16.58 11.06 1.00
C LYS A 266 15.35 11.49 1.79
N HIS A 267 14.95 10.72 2.80
CA HIS A 267 13.83 11.04 3.69
C HIS A 267 14.24 10.81 5.12
N ASN A 268 13.83 11.72 5.99
CA ASN A 268 14.11 11.75 7.42
C ASN A 268 12.99 12.50 8.14
N GLU A 269 13.13 12.72 9.44
CA GLU A 269 12.07 13.27 10.28
C GLU A 269 11.50 14.61 9.77
N SER A 270 12.33 15.50 9.21
CA SER A 270 11.86 16.79 8.68
C SER A 270 10.90 16.64 7.50
N HIS A 271 10.91 15.49 6.82
CA HIS A 271 10.05 15.20 5.68
C HIS A 271 8.76 14.47 6.05
N ARG A 272 8.61 14.00 7.30
CA ARG A 272 7.47 13.16 7.73
C ARG A 272 6.13 13.82 7.42
N ALA A 273 5.94 15.06 7.84
CA ALA A 273 4.66 15.75 7.66
C ALA A 273 4.26 15.86 6.17
N ALA A 274 5.21 16.18 5.30
CA ALA A 274 4.97 16.31 3.87
C ALA A 274 4.72 14.94 3.21
N LEU A 275 5.52 13.92 3.56
CA LEU A 275 5.45 12.58 2.99
C LEU A 275 4.14 11.87 3.35
N PHE A 276 3.67 12.06 4.58
CA PHE A 276 2.45 11.45 5.12
C PHE A 276 1.22 12.36 5.00
N SER A 277 1.31 13.47 4.26
CA SER A 277 0.17 14.37 4.01
C SER A 277 -0.91 13.68 3.18
N HIS A 278 -0.52 12.94 2.15
CA HIS A 278 -1.40 12.07 1.36
C HIS A 278 -1.32 10.64 1.89
N ARG A 279 -1.97 10.39 3.04
CA ARG A 279 -1.87 9.15 3.80
C ARG A 279 -2.06 7.87 2.98
N ARG A 280 -3.03 7.83 2.04
CA ARG A 280 -3.27 6.66 1.17
C ARG A 280 -2.07 6.35 0.28
N THR A 281 -1.51 7.38 -0.36
CA THR A 281 -0.31 7.25 -1.19
C THR A 281 0.91 6.91 -0.34
N ALA A 282 1.03 7.50 0.85
CA ALA A 282 2.11 7.20 1.79
C ALA A 282 2.05 5.72 2.23
N GLU A 283 0.88 5.23 2.63
CA GLU A 283 0.73 3.87 3.11
C GLU A 283 0.93 2.83 2.00
N ALA A 284 0.35 3.07 0.82
CA ALA A 284 0.56 2.21 -0.34
C ALA A 284 2.00 2.29 -0.85
N GLN A 285 2.42 3.45 -1.37
CA GLN A 285 3.66 3.56 -2.15
C GLN A 285 4.92 3.73 -1.31
N TYR A 286 4.83 4.21 -0.08
CA TYR A 286 6.01 4.41 0.77
C TYR A 286 6.11 3.35 1.87
N MET A 287 5.01 3.00 2.53
CA MET A 287 5.00 1.90 3.52
C MET A 287 4.80 0.51 2.89
N GLN A 288 4.58 0.42 1.57
CA GLN A 288 4.34 -0.83 0.84
C GLN A 288 3.14 -1.64 1.36
N ARG A 289 2.17 -0.96 2.00
CA ARG A 289 1.03 -1.60 2.66
C ARG A 289 -0.30 -1.02 2.15
N PRO A 290 -0.63 -1.20 0.86
CA PRO A 290 -1.88 -0.71 0.34
C PRO A 290 -3.05 -1.44 0.99
N ARG A 291 -4.12 -0.71 1.28
CA ARG A 291 -5.32 -1.24 1.94
C ARG A 291 -6.36 -1.73 0.94
N ARG A 292 -7.17 -2.69 1.37
CA ARG A 292 -8.28 -3.23 0.59
C ARG A 292 -9.47 -2.28 0.70
N PHE A 293 -9.74 -1.54 -0.37
CA PHE A 293 -10.93 -0.70 -0.48
C PHE A 293 -11.89 -1.27 -1.52
N ASN A 294 -13.18 -0.99 -1.39
CA ASN A 294 -14.24 -1.36 -2.35
C ASN A 294 -14.36 -2.86 -2.64
N ALA A 295 -14.05 -3.70 -1.66
CA ALA A 295 -14.22 -5.14 -1.80
C ALA A 295 -15.70 -5.50 -2.00
N GLU A 296 -15.99 -6.52 -2.81
CA GLU A 296 -17.33 -7.07 -2.94
C GLU A 296 -17.89 -7.48 -1.56
N GLY A 297 -19.08 -6.98 -1.23
CA GLY A 297 -19.69 -7.15 0.10
C GLY A 297 -19.25 -6.14 1.17
N ALA A 298 -18.41 -5.15 0.85
CA ALA A 298 -18.15 -4.02 1.74
C ALA A 298 -19.42 -3.14 1.86
N LEU A 299 -19.71 -2.68 3.08
CA LEU A 299 -20.88 -1.82 3.34
C LEU A 299 -20.66 -0.37 2.90
N TRP A 300 -19.41 0.09 2.87
CA TRP A 300 -19.03 1.41 2.38
C TRP A 300 -17.99 1.27 1.27
N ASN A 301 -18.03 2.19 0.32
CA ASN A 301 -17.08 2.29 -0.77
C ASN A 301 -16.66 3.76 -0.98
N GLU A 302 -15.67 3.98 -1.84
CA GLU A 302 -15.13 5.30 -2.14
C GLU A 302 -16.18 6.28 -2.67
N GLN A 303 -17.16 5.80 -3.46
CA GLN A 303 -18.22 6.66 -3.99
C GLN A 303 -19.12 7.18 -2.89
N LEU A 304 -19.47 6.34 -1.91
CA LEU A 304 -20.28 6.74 -0.75
C LEU A 304 -19.53 7.73 0.15
N VAL A 305 -18.24 7.50 0.41
CA VAL A 305 -17.43 8.44 1.20
C VAL A 305 -17.24 9.77 0.46
N ALA A 306 -16.97 9.74 -0.85
CA ALA A 306 -16.88 10.95 -1.67
C ALA A 306 -18.19 11.73 -1.69
N ALA A 307 -19.33 11.04 -1.83
CA ALA A 307 -20.66 11.65 -1.76
C ALA A 307 -20.92 12.26 -0.37
N ALA A 308 -20.49 11.60 0.71
CA ALA A 308 -20.61 12.13 2.08
C ALA A 308 -19.80 13.41 2.29
N HIS A 309 -18.62 13.55 1.67
CA HIS A 309 -17.88 14.82 1.70
C HIS A 309 -18.55 15.92 0.89
N ALA A 310 -19.17 15.58 -0.24
CA ALA A 310 -19.86 16.52 -1.11
C ALA A 310 -21.26 16.92 -0.62
N LEU A 311 -21.80 16.21 0.38
CA LEU A 311 -23.16 16.41 0.87
C LEU A 311 -23.29 17.74 1.63
N ASP A 312 -24.12 18.62 1.09
CA ASP A 312 -24.53 19.84 1.75
C ASP A 312 -25.72 19.59 2.70
N LEU A 313 -25.58 20.04 3.95
CA LEU A 313 -26.64 19.89 4.96
C LEU A 313 -27.50 21.14 4.94
N ARG A 314 -28.75 20.98 4.52
CA ARG A 314 -29.70 22.07 4.29
C ARG A 314 -30.70 22.25 5.43
N GLN A 315 -30.74 21.28 6.34
CA GLN A 315 -31.64 21.28 7.48
C GLN A 315 -30.94 21.87 8.71
N ASP A 316 -31.74 22.39 9.64
CA ASP A 316 -31.20 22.89 10.90
C ASP A 316 -30.65 21.75 11.76
N LEU A 317 -29.45 21.97 12.31
CA LEU A 317 -28.88 21.06 13.31
C LEU A 317 -29.89 20.92 14.45
N LEU A 318 -30.20 19.70 14.88
CA LEU A 318 -31.12 19.41 15.99
C LEU A 318 -30.39 18.89 17.23
N ARG A 319 -29.54 17.88 17.05
CA ARG A 319 -28.90 17.16 18.16
C ARG A 319 -27.53 16.66 17.76
N THR A 320 -26.61 16.65 18.71
CA THR A 320 -25.26 16.11 18.56
C THR A 320 -24.97 15.11 19.68
N VAL A 321 -24.32 13.99 19.37
CA VAL A 321 -23.91 12.97 20.34
C VAL A 321 -22.46 12.57 20.13
N VAL A 322 -21.83 12.08 21.18
CA VAL A 322 -20.52 11.41 21.11
C VAL A 322 -20.72 9.95 21.48
N ALA A 323 -20.38 9.02 20.59
CA ALA A 323 -20.45 7.60 20.87
C ALA A 323 -19.06 7.03 21.17
N ILE A 324 -19.03 6.04 22.05
CA ILE A 324 -17.81 5.36 22.50
C ILE A 324 -17.97 3.86 22.30
N ASP A 325 -16.96 3.25 21.67
CA ASP A 325 -16.74 1.81 21.64
C ASP A 325 -15.48 1.49 22.46
N PRO A 326 -15.63 1.20 23.77
CA PRO A 326 -14.49 1.06 24.67
C PRO A 326 -13.73 -0.25 24.43
N GLN A 327 -12.39 -0.19 24.56
CA GLN A 327 -11.56 -1.40 24.55
C GLN A 327 -11.94 -2.35 25.71
N ALA A 328 -12.01 -3.64 25.43
CA ALA A 328 -12.38 -4.66 26.43
C ALA A 328 -11.23 -5.00 27.42
N THR A 329 -9.98 -4.78 27.03
CA THR A 329 -8.78 -5.11 27.82
C THR A 329 -7.77 -3.96 27.81
N ASN A 330 -6.85 -3.95 28.78
CA ASN A 330 -5.85 -2.90 28.98
C ASN A 330 -4.42 -3.49 28.95
N SER A 331 -4.02 -4.04 27.79
CA SER A 331 -2.68 -4.57 27.50
C SER A 331 -2.00 -3.79 26.35
N GLU A 332 -0.69 -3.94 26.14
CA GLU A 332 0.00 -3.28 25.01
C GLU A 332 -0.52 -3.75 23.63
N GLU A 333 -1.08 -4.97 23.58
CA GLU A 333 -1.81 -5.54 22.44
C GLU A 333 -3.29 -5.14 22.38
N SER A 334 -3.78 -4.25 23.27
CA SER A 334 -5.20 -3.91 23.28
C SER A 334 -5.64 -3.17 22.02
N ASP A 335 -6.88 -3.46 21.63
CA ASP A 335 -7.60 -2.73 20.59
C ASP A 335 -7.71 -1.24 20.93
N GLU A 336 -7.98 -0.42 19.92
CA GLU A 336 -8.19 1.02 20.12
C GLU A 336 -9.58 1.28 20.72
N THR A 337 -9.72 2.38 21.45
CA THR A 337 -11.05 2.86 21.86
C THR A 337 -11.63 3.75 20.76
N GLY A 338 -12.79 3.37 20.21
CA GLY A 338 -13.54 4.16 19.25
C GLY A 338 -14.24 5.34 19.92
N ILE A 339 -14.07 6.56 19.41
CA ILE A 339 -14.74 7.78 19.89
C ILE A 339 -15.13 8.63 18.69
N VAL A 340 -16.43 8.76 18.43
CA VAL A 340 -16.93 9.48 17.25
C VAL A 340 -18.04 10.46 17.65
N ALA A 341 -17.94 11.70 17.17
CA ALA A 341 -18.99 12.70 17.28
C ALA A 341 -19.86 12.71 16.02
N ALA A 342 -21.18 12.75 16.18
CA ALA A 342 -22.12 12.80 15.07
C ALA A 342 -23.34 13.67 15.42
N SER A 343 -24.00 14.18 14.38
CA SER A 343 -25.13 15.08 14.50
C SER A 343 -26.30 14.69 13.59
N VAL A 344 -27.51 15.12 13.96
CA VAL A 344 -28.73 15.01 13.13
C VAL A 344 -29.32 16.39 12.86
N TYR A 345 -29.84 16.56 11.66
CA TYR A 345 -30.39 17.80 11.12
C TYR A 345 -31.79 17.54 10.58
N GLY A 346 -32.72 18.44 10.85
CA GLY A 346 -34.12 18.32 10.44
C GLY A 346 -34.87 17.16 11.12
N SER A 347 -36.14 16.98 10.78
CA SER A 347 -37.05 16.01 11.41
C SER A 347 -37.79 15.16 10.40
N GLY A 348 -38.35 14.02 10.83
CA GLY A 348 -39.13 13.15 9.93
C GLY A 348 -38.27 12.52 8.83
N ASP A 349 -38.80 12.45 7.61
CA ASP A 349 -38.16 11.76 6.47
C ASP A 349 -37.04 12.58 5.82
N THR A 350 -37.01 13.90 6.05
CA THR A 350 -35.97 14.80 5.51
C THR A 350 -34.72 14.86 6.38
N ARG A 351 -34.64 14.05 7.44
CA ARG A 351 -33.50 14.00 8.35
C ARG A 351 -32.18 13.78 7.59
N GLN A 352 -31.20 14.61 7.88
CA GLN A 352 -29.82 14.42 7.43
C GLN A 352 -28.93 14.22 8.67
N PHE A 353 -27.75 13.65 8.48
CA PHE A 353 -26.81 13.33 9.53
C PHE A 353 -25.42 13.83 9.15
N SER A 354 -24.55 14.03 10.14
CA SER A 354 -23.12 14.20 9.90
C SER A 354 -22.28 13.43 10.89
N VAL A 355 -21.11 13.02 10.43
CA VAL A 355 -19.99 12.60 11.28
C VAL A 355 -19.05 13.79 11.40
N ASP A 356 -18.87 14.28 12.62
CA ASP A 356 -18.27 15.59 12.89
C ASP A 356 -16.83 15.50 13.40
N GLY A 357 -16.41 14.33 13.89
CA GLY A 357 -15.03 14.10 14.27
C GLY A 357 -14.75 12.68 14.78
N ASP A 358 -13.53 12.21 14.51
CA ASP A 358 -12.95 11.00 15.04
C ASP A 358 -11.88 11.37 16.10
N TYR A 359 -12.06 10.86 17.31
CA TYR A 359 -11.18 11.10 18.46
C TYR A 359 -10.58 9.79 19.00
N SER A 360 -10.69 8.72 18.22
CA SER A 360 -10.31 7.36 18.61
C SER A 360 -8.81 7.18 18.71
N GLY A 361 -8.39 6.19 19.50
CA GLY A 361 -6.98 5.83 19.65
C GLY A 361 -6.72 4.88 20.81
N LYS A 362 -5.45 4.57 21.06
CA LYS A 362 -5.03 3.79 22.23
C LYS A 362 -4.93 4.71 23.45
N PHE A 363 -5.73 4.44 24.47
CA PHE A 363 -5.77 5.21 25.71
C PHE A 363 -5.95 4.30 26.92
N SER A 364 -5.53 4.78 28.09
CA SER A 364 -5.99 4.21 29.36
C SER A 364 -7.49 4.51 29.58
N PRO A 365 -8.18 3.81 30.51
CA PRO A 365 -9.57 4.09 30.83
C PRO A 365 -9.88 5.56 31.12
N ALA A 366 -9.10 6.18 31.99
CA ALA A 366 -9.22 7.61 32.29
C ALA A 366 -8.87 8.50 31.07
N GLY A 367 -7.93 8.04 30.23
CA GLY A 367 -7.50 8.74 29.02
C GLY A 367 -8.60 8.85 27.97
N TRP A 368 -9.28 7.74 27.63
CA TRP A 368 -10.38 7.79 26.66
C TRP A 368 -11.59 8.54 27.22
N ALA A 369 -11.87 8.43 28.52
CA ALA A 369 -12.98 9.17 29.15
C ALA A 369 -12.76 10.69 29.03
N LYS A 370 -11.55 11.17 29.35
CA LYS A 370 -11.17 12.59 29.16
C LYS A 370 -11.28 13.01 27.70
N LYS A 371 -10.87 12.14 26.76
CA LYS A 371 -10.95 12.42 25.33
C LYS A 371 -12.41 12.54 24.84
N ALA A 372 -13.28 11.64 25.28
CA ALA A 372 -14.72 11.69 24.98
C ALA A 372 -15.41 12.91 25.60
N MET A 373 -15.05 13.27 26.84
CA MET A 373 -15.53 14.51 27.47
C MET A 373 -15.09 15.76 26.70
N GLY A 374 -13.83 15.80 26.24
CA GLY A 374 -13.34 16.88 25.39
C GLY A 374 -14.09 16.97 24.05
N ALA A 375 -14.37 15.84 23.42
CA ALA A 375 -15.19 15.78 22.21
C ALA A 375 -16.63 16.25 22.47
N TYR A 376 -17.22 15.86 23.61
CA TYR A 376 -18.55 16.28 24.04
C TYR A 376 -18.63 17.80 24.22
N GLU A 377 -17.63 18.41 24.84
CA GLU A 377 -17.56 19.87 25.03
C GLU A 377 -17.32 20.59 23.70
N GLN A 378 -16.34 20.13 22.91
CA GLN A 378 -15.96 20.73 21.63
C GLN A 378 -17.14 20.80 20.64
N HIS A 379 -17.94 19.74 20.61
CA HIS A 379 -19.10 19.62 19.72
C HIS A 379 -20.43 20.05 20.36
N GLN A 380 -20.40 20.56 21.60
CA GLN A 380 -21.58 20.92 22.39
C GLN A 380 -22.64 19.80 22.42
N ALA A 381 -22.18 18.55 22.53
CA ALA A 381 -23.03 17.38 22.41
C ALA A 381 -24.09 17.32 23.53
N ASP A 382 -25.23 16.72 23.21
CA ASP A 382 -26.34 16.57 24.14
C ASP A 382 -26.17 15.34 25.05
N ALA A 383 -25.53 14.29 24.55
CA ALA A 383 -25.27 13.06 25.30
C ALA A 383 -24.01 12.32 24.83
N ILE A 384 -23.49 11.48 25.72
CA ILE A 384 -22.52 10.42 25.39
C ILE A 384 -23.26 9.09 25.26
N VAL A 385 -23.03 8.34 24.18
CA VAL A 385 -23.62 7.03 23.88
C VAL A 385 -22.61 5.94 24.20
N ILE A 386 -23.02 4.93 24.97
CA ILE A 386 -22.17 3.78 25.34
C ILE A 386 -22.89 2.45 25.13
N GLU A 387 -22.18 1.45 24.60
CA GLU A 387 -22.68 0.08 24.49
C GLU A 387 -22.61 -0.65 25.85
N THR A 388 -23.69 -1.29 26.28
CA THR A 388 -23.80 -1.95 27.59
C THR A 388 -23.47 -3.44 27.63
N ASN A 389 -23.36 -4.10 26.48
CA ASN A 389 -23.21 -5.56 26.44
C ASN A 389 -21.77 -6.07 26.69
N GLN A 390 -20.78 -5.19 26.60
CA GLN A 390 -19.35 -5.50 26.79
C GLN A 390 -18.72 -4.40 27.64
N GLY A 391 -18.82 -4.50 28.97
CA GLY A 391 -18.16 -3.55 29.88
C GLY A 391 -18.79 -2.16 29.98
N GLY A 392 -20.03 -1.95 29.52
CA GLY A 392 -20.64 -0.62 29.53
C GLY A 392 -20.97 -0.07 30.92
N ASP A 393 -21.21 -0.91 31.92
CA ASP A 393 -21.30 -0.46 33.32
C ASP A 393 -19.95 0.13 33.78
N MET A 394 -18.83 -0.48 33.37
CA MET A 394 -17.49 0.07 33.61
C MET A 394 -17.24 1.36 32.82
N ALA A 395 -17.77 1.47 31.60
CA ALA A 395 -17.62 2.67 30.78
C ALA A 395 -18.35 3.88 31.39
N GLU A 396 -19.59 3.70 31.87
CA GLU A 396 -20.28 4.76 32.61
C GLU A 396 -19.53 5.11 33.89
N GLU A 397 -19.14 4.13 34.69
CA GLU A 397 -18.40 4.38 35.93
C GLU A 397 -17.10 5.15 35.67
N THR A 398 -16.37 4.80 34.61
CA THR A 398 -15.16 5.51 34.19
C THR A 398 -15.45 6.97 33.83
N LEU A 399 -16.52 7.23 33.08
CA LEU A 399 -16.95 8.61 32.76
C LEU A 399 -17.35 9.39 34.01
N ARG A 400 -18.12 8.78 34.92
CA ARG A 400 -18.53 9.42 36.18
C ARG A 400 -17.34 9.71 37.08
N ASN A 401 -16.40 8.78 37.21
CA ASN A 401 -15.17 8.93 37.99
C ASN A 401 -14.24 9.99 37.38
N ALA A 402 -14.24 10.14 36.05
CA ALA A 402 -13.55 11.23 35.35
C ALA A 402 -14.24 12.60 35.52
N GLY A 403 -15.41 12.65 36.18
CA GLY A 403 -16.14 13.89 36.49
C GLY A 403 -17.26 14.24 35.51
N PHE A 404 -17.66 13.34 34.61
CA PHE A 404 -18.73 13.62 33.65
C PHE A 404 -20.11 13.68 34.31
N LYS A 405 -20.71 14.87 34.30
CA LYS A 405 -22.06 15.15 34.85
C LYS A 405 -23.16 15.20 33.78
N GLY A 406 -22.81 15.01 32.51
CA GLY A 406 -23.75 15.07 31.40
C GLY A 406 -24.64 13.83 31.29
N ARG A 407 -25.52 13.85 30.29
CA ARG A 407 -26.41 12.73 29.97
C ARG A 407 -25.61 11.60 29.31
N ILE A 408 -25.82 10.38 29.81
CA ILE A 408 -25.31 9.15 29.21
C ILE A 408 -26.52 8.39 28.64
N VAL A 409 -26.42 7.94 27.40
CA VAL A 409 -27.39 7.07 26.74
C VAL A 409 -26.77 5.70 26.61
N ARG A 410 -27.44 4.70 27.19
CA ARG A 410 -27.03 3.31 27.14
C ARG A 410 -27.70 2.63 25.95
N VAL A 411 -26.93 2.00 25.09
CA VAL A 411 -27.43 1.23 23.94
C VAL A 411 -27.07 -0.25 24.10
N HIS A 412 -28.05 -1.12 23.87
CA HIS A 412 -27.87 -2.57 23.95
C HIS A 412 -27.79 -3.15 22.54
N ALA A 413 -26.78 -3.97 22.26
CA ALA A 413 -26.71 -4.70 20.99
C ALA A 413 -27.65 -5.92 21.05
N SER A 414 -28.82 -5.81 20.42
CA SER A 414 -29.74 -6.95 20.24
C SER A 414 -29.49 -7.74 18.95
N LYS A 415 -28.69 -7.17 18.04
CA LYS A 415 -28.38 -7.73 16.72
C LYS A 415 -26.87 -7.87 16.53
N GLY A 416 -26.48 -8.81 15.67
CA GLY A 416 -25.09 -8.94 15.23
C GLY A 416 -24.59 -7.67 14.55
N LYS A 417 -23.27 -7.44 14.60
CA LYS A 417 -22.60 -6.22 14.16
C LYS A 417 -22.97 -5.80 12.72
N PHE A 418 -23.06 -6.77 11.80
CA PHE A 418 -23.54 -6.54 10.43
C PHE A 418 -24.92 -5.89 10.37
N ALA A 419 -25.91 -6.47 11.06
CA ALA A 419 -27.28 -5.99 11.08
C ALA A 419 -27.46 -4.65 11.83
N ARG A 420 -26.42 -4.17 12.52
CA ARG A 420 -26.34 -2.79 13.05
C ARG A 420 -25.77 -1.81 12.03
N ALA A 421 -24.76 -2.23 11.27
CA ALA A 421 -24.04 -1.40 10.32
C ALA A 421 -24.82 -1.19 9.01
N GLU A 422 -25.54 -2.21 8.52
CA GLU A 422 -26.30 -2.17 7.26
C GLU A 422 -27.35 -1.03 7.21
N PRO A 423 -28.18 -0.78 8.24
CA PRO A 423 -29.08 0.36 8.23
C PRO A 423 -28.36 1.71 8.10
N ILE A 424 -27.15 1.82 8.64
CA ILE A 424 -26.35 3.04 8.55
C ILE A 424 -25.74 3.20 7.17
N SER A 425 -25.22 2.12 6.55
CA SER A 425 -24.75 2.20 5.17
C SER A 425 -25.87 2.57 4.20
N ALA A 426 -27.10 2.10 4.42
CA ALA A 426 -28.27 2.52 3.64
C ALA A 426 -28.54 4.04 3.73
N LEU A 427 -28.22 4.71 4.85
CA LEU A 427 -28.31 6.17 4.96
C LEU A 427 -27.25 6.87 4.08
N TYR A 428 -26.06 6.28 3.92
CA TYR A 428 -25.05 6.80 3.00
C TYR A 428 -25.50 6.65 1.55
N GLU A 429 -26.05 5.49 1.18
CA GLU A 429 -26.59 5.23 -0.16
C GLU A 429 -27.73 6.19 -0.53
N GLN A 430 -28.54 6.59 0.46
CA GLN A 430 -29.58 7.60 0.31
C GLN A 430 -29.04 9.05 0.25
N GLY A 431 -27.73 9.26 0.39
CA GLY A 431 -27.12 10.60 0.41
C GLY A 431 -27.52 11.42 1.63
N ARG A 432 -27.68 10.78 2.80
CA ARG A 432 -28.17 11.44 4.03
C ARG A 432 -27.10 11.69 5.08
N VAL A 433 -25.89 11.16 4.92
CA VAL A 433 -24.80 11.29 5.90
C VAL A 433 -23.65 12.11 5.31
N ALA A 434 -23.26 13.18 5.99
CA ALA A 434 -22.16 14.05 5.60
C ALA A 434 -20.90 13.81 6.45
N HIS A 435 -19.72 14.00 5.86
CA HIS A 435 -18.43 13.94 6.56
C HIS A 435 -17.84 15.34 6.75
N ARG A 436 -17.74 15.81 7.99
CA ARG A 436 -17.31 17.20 8.33
C ARG A 436 -16.04 17.31 9.17
N GLY A 437 -15.53 16.20 9.69
CA GLY A 437 -14.35 16.16 10.56
C GLY A 437 -13.08 15.61 9.91
N ALA A 438 -12.02 15.49 10.71
CA ALA A 438 -10.83 14.72 10.34
C ALA A 438 -11.10 13.21 10.48
N LEU A 439 -11.73 12.61 9.47
CA LEU A 439 -12.30 11.25 9.55
C LEU A 439 -11.50 10.17 8.81
N TYR A 440 -10.34 10.49 8.27
CA TYR A 440 -9.58 9.59 7.39
C TYR A 440 -9.39 8.16 7.95
N LEU A 441 -9.08 8.01 9.25
CA LEU A 441 -8.88 6.69 9.85
C LEU A 441 -10.21 5.92 10.00
N LEU A 442 -11.29 6.63 10.33
CA LEU A 442 -12.65 6.08 10.32
C LEU A 442 -13.08 5.68 8.90
N GLU A 443 -12.92 6.55 7.92
CA GLU A 443 -13.25 6.29 6.50
C GLU A 443 -12.54 5.05 5.96
N ASN A 444 -11.25 4.91 6.28
CA ASN A 444 -10.50 3.70 5.96
C ASN A 444 -11.14 2.45 6.58
N GLN A 445 -11.49 2.48 7.87
CA GLN A 445 -12.18 1.36 8.52
C GLN A 445 -13.54 1.04 7.87
N LEU A 446 -14.30 2.06 7.44
CA LEU A 446 -15.55 1.86 6.70
C LEU A 446 -15.33 1.12 5.39
N MET A 447 -14.34 1.55 4.59
CA MET A 447 -14.07 1.01 3.26
C MET A 447 -13.36 -0.36 3.27
N GLU A 448 -12.67 -0.70 4.37
CA GLU A 448 -12.00 -1.99 4.57
C GLU A 448 -12.94 -3.07 5.12
N TYR A 449 -14.01 -2.67 5.80
CA TYR A 449 -14.88 -3.60 6.50
C TYR A 449 -15.78 -4.37 5.53
N VAL A 450 -15.46 -5.66 5.36
CA VAL A 450 -16.30 -6.65 4.66
C VAL A 450 -16.90 -7.60 5.70
N PRO A 451 -18.16 -7.40 6.13
CA PRO A 451 -18.77 -8.14 7.23
C PRO A 451 -18.72 -9.66 7.05
N ALA A 452 -18.85 -10.16 5.83
CA ALA A 452 -18.84 -11.60 5.54
C ALA A 452 -17.49 -12.29 5.82
N THR A 453 -16.39 -11.54 5.83
CA THR A 453 -15.03 -12.09 5.99
C THR A 453 -14.28 -11.55 7.21
N ALA A 454 -14.80 -10.48 7.83
CA ALA A 454 -14.18 -9.85 8.98
C ALA A 454 -14.35 -10.71 10.25
N LYS A 455 -13.23 -11.02 10.92
CA LYS A 455 -13.26 -11.71 12.23
C LYS A 455 -13.74 -10.81 13.38
N LYS A 456 -13.41 -9.52 13.30
CA LYS A 456 -13.82 -8.48 14.24
C LYS A 456 -14.23 -7.23 13.45
N SER A 457 -15.20 -6.47 13.96
CA SER A 457 -15.48 -5.13 13.43
C SER A 457 -14.45 -4.12 13.94
N PRO A 458 -14.21 -3.04 13.18
CA PRO A 458 -13.32 -1.97 13.60
C PRO A 458 -13.95 -1.06 14.66
N ASP A 459 -13.17 -0.62 15.65
CA ASP A 459 -13.71 0.09 16.83
C ASP A 459 -14.26 1.49 16.50
N ARG A 460 -13.68 2.21 15.52
CA ARG A 460 -14.22 3.54 15.10
C ARG A 460 -15.52 3.38 14.33
N LEU A 461 -15.59 2.36 13.47
CA LEU A 461 -16.80 2.03 12.71
C LEU A 461 -17.93 1.74 13.69
N ASP A 462 -17.71 0.91 14.71
CA ASP A 462 -18.72 0.60 15.70
C ASP A 462 -19.18 1.85 16.48
N ALA A 463 -18.24 2.72 16.91
CA ALA A 463 -18.59 4.00 17.54
C ALA A 463 -19.44 4.89 16.61
N MET A 464 -19.07 5.03 15.33
CA MET A 464 -19.86 5.80 14.36
C MET A 464 -21.26 5.20 14.14
N VAL A 465 -21.36 3.88 13.99
CA VAL A 465 -22.63 3.17 13.84
C VAL A 465 -23.52 3.42 15.05
N TRP A 466 -22.96 3.41 16.26
CA TRP A 466 -23.72 3.70 17.47
C TRP A 466 -24.23 5.14 17.52
N ALA A 467 -23.37 6.11 17.17
CA ALA A 467 -23.76 7.51 17.13
C ALA A 467 -24.94 7.73 16.17
N LEU A 468 -24.81 7.23 14.94
CA LEU A 468 -25.82 7.41 13.90
C LEU A 468 -27.09 6.60 14.19
N THR A 469 -26.99 5.44 14.82
CA THR A 469 -28.16 4.63 15.23
C THR A 469 -28.99 5.36 16.30
N GLU A 470 -28.35 5.89 17.34
CA GLU A 470 -29.03 6.66 18.40
C GLU A 470 -29.72 7.91 17.81
N LEU A 471 -29.06 8.58 16.87
CA LEU A 471 -29.62 9.75 16.19
C LEU A 471 -30.76 9.41 15.21
N SER A 472 -30.75 8.20 14.64
CA SER A 472 -31.77 7.72 13.70
C SER A 472 -33.03 7.21 14.38
N GLY A 473 -32.95 6.84 15.66
CA GLY A 473 -34.07 6.33 16.44
C GLY A 473 -35.28 7.28 16.47
N ALA A 474 -36.46 6.71 16.66
CA ALA A 474 -37.68 7.48 16.90
C ALA A 474 -37.66 7.99 18.35
N GLN A 475 -37.37 9.28 18.57
CA GLN A 475 -37.65 9.92 19.85
C GLN A 475 -39.01 10.63 19.79
N ALA A 476 -39.82 10.42 20.83
CA ALA A 476 -41.06 11.15 21.05
C ALA A 476 -40.75 12.64 21.17
N MET A 477 -41.46 13.46 20.38
CA MET A 477 -41.49 14.91 20.54
C MET A 477 -42.15 15.25 21.89
N GLY A 478 -41.34 15.25 22.95
CA GLY A 478 -41.79 15.59 24.30
C GLY A 478 -40.61 16.11 25.12
N LEU A 479 -40.47 17.43 25.15
CA LEU A 479 -39.60 18.19 26.05
C LEU A 479 -38.10 17.83 26.02
N MET A 480 -37.40 18.28 24.99
CA MET A 480 -35.98 18.60 25.12
C MET A 480 -35.70 19.92 24.45
N ILE A 481 -35.34 20.93 25.23
CA ILE A 481 -34.78 22.18 24.72
C ILE A 481 -33.27 21.93 24.58
N PRO A 482 -32.70 21.97 23.37
CA PRO A 482 -31.26 21.90 23.14
C PRO A 482 -30.52 22.90 24.03
N LYS A 483 -29.39 22.49 24.62
CA LYS A 483 -28.59 23.34 25.54
C LYS A 483 -28.25 24.71 24.96
N ARG A 484 -28.03 24.78 23.65
CA ARG A 484 -27.76 26.02 22.88
C ARG A 484 -28.95 26.99 22.78
N LEU A 485 -30.19 26.51 22.89
CA LEU A 485 -31.38 27.37 22.94
C LEU A 485 -31.65 27.93 24.35
N LEU A 486 -30.95 27.43 25.37
CA LEU A 486 -31.03 27.94 26.75
C LEU A 486 -29.99 29.04 27.04
N GLN A 487 -29.01 29.26 26.15
CA GLN A 487 -27.95 30.27 26.33
C GLN A 487 -28.27 31.63 25.67
N GLY A 488 -29.48 31.81 25.13
CA GLY A 488 -29.92 33.02 24.43
C GLY A 488 -30.94 33.88 25.18
N ARG A 489 -30.92 33.90 26.53
CA ARG A 489 -31.75 34.82 27.33
C ARG A 489 -30.93 35.51 28.41
#